data_AF-A0A0W0XMH9-F1
#
_entry.id   AF-A0A0W0XMH9-F1
#
_cell.length_a   1.000
_cell.length_b   1.000
_cell.length_c   1.000
_cell.angle_alpha   90.00
_cell.angle_beta   90.00
_cell.angle_gamma   90.00
#
_symmetry.space_group_name_H-M   'P 1'
#
loop_
_entity.id
_entity.type
_entity.pdbx_description
1 polymer ?
#
loop_
_entity_poly.entity_id
_entity_poly.type
_entity_poly.pdbx_seq_one_letter_code
_entity_poly.pdbx_strand_id
1 'polypeptide(L)'
;MKKRLVWNFEIDPTHAEQFPPLVPAAKESLRWEARYFWPENDIAVLHGLSDYYLDLTRYESKHREDTYHLLLPFDFNIKVRRGELLYKPLLDQTPLLLGFGKKILLHEQPSEAVLPGTDGLSARQLLEFVEKESRLITVEKEALIHQLTNEPTIKLELSRLKIGSGIFFSACLEGRSQALVQALARHIFPDLKPCDYVRFLKQQVDHD
;
A
#
# COMPACT_ATOMS: atom_id res chain seq x y z
N MET A 1 15.13 13.10 20.04
CA MET A 1 14.00 12.47 20.77
C MET A 1 12.89 12.24 19.76
N LYS A 2 12.24 11.06 19.82
CA LYS A 2 11.08 10.75 18.96
C LYS A 2 9.90 11.67 19.30
N LYS A 3 9.06 11.96 18.32
CA LYS A 3 7.90 12.86 18.47
C LYS A 3 6.65 12.20 17.90
N ARG A 4 5.55 12.27 18.64
CA ARG A 4 4.25 11.78 18.20
C ARG A 4 3.76 12.59 16.99
N LEU A 5 3.40 11.89 15.92
CA LEU A 5 2.84 12.48 14.71
C LEU A 5 1.32 12.35 14.72
N VAL A 6 0.82 11.12 14.58
CA VAL A 6 -0.62 10.81 14.51
C VAL A 6 -0.86 9.34 14.80
N TRP A 7 -1.94 9.01 15.49
CA TRP A 7 -2.22 7.65 15.96
C TRP A 7 -0.98 7.06 16.67
N ASN A 8 -0.49 5.88 16.26
CA ASN A 8 0.74 5.27 16.77
C ASN A 8 1.99 5.57 15.92
N PHE A 9 1.92 6.53 15.01
CA PHE A 9 3.09 6.96 14.25
C PHE A 9 3.90 7.99 15.04
N GLU A 10 5.21 7.75 15.12
CA GLU A 10 6.19 8.69 15.67
C GLU A 10 7.28 8.97 14.64
N ILE A 11 7.75 10.21 14.58
CA ILE A 11 8.95 10.54 13.80
C ILE A 11 10.18 10.45 14.70
N ASP A 12 11.26 9.92 14.14
CA ASP A 12 12.60 10.00 14.71
C ASP A 12 13.45 10.94 13.84
N PRO A 13 13.70 12.18 14.29
CA PRO A 13 14.45 13.16 13.51
C PRO A 13 15.96 12.88 13.50
N THR A 14 16.41 11.82 14.19
CA THR A 14 17.80 11.39 14.12
C THR A 14 18.14 11.09 12.65
N HIS A 15 19.24 11.66 12.17
CA HIS A 15 19.70 11.56 10.78
C HIS A 15 18.81 12.22 9.73
N ALA A 16 17.93 13.15 10.11
CA ALA A 16 17.11 13.90 9.15
C ALA A 16 17.97 14.72 8.15
N GLU A 17 19.20 15.08 8.51
CA GLU A 17 20.17 15.72 7.61
C GLU A 17 20.65 14.80 6.47
N GLN A 18 20.44 13.48 6.60
CA GLN A 18 20.82 12.46 5.63
C GLN A 18 19.64 12.01 4.76
N PHE A 19 18.52 12.75 4.80
CA PHE A 19 17.35 12.43 4.01
C PHE A 19 17.71 12.34 2.52
N PRO A 20 17.33 11.26 1.80
CA PRO A 20 17.74 11.07 0.42
C PRO A 20 17.34 12.26 -0.46
N PRO A 21 18.22 12.72 -1.37
CA PRO A 21 17.89 13.82 -2.25
C PRO A 21 16.76 13.39 -3.19
N LEU A 22 15.70 14.21 -3.25
CA LEU A 22 14.54 13.98 -4.10
C LEU A 22 14.78 14.51 -5.52
N VAL A 23 15.83 14.00 -6.16
CA VAL A 23 16.24 14.44 -7.51
C VAL A 23 15.20 14.01 -8.54
N PRO A 24 14.88 14.86 -9.53
CA PRO A 24 14.06 14.45 -10.65
C PRO A 24 14.59 13.20 -11.34
N ALA A 25 13.68 12.26 -11.57
CA ALA A 25 13.95 11.00 -12.24
C ALA A 25 12.91 10.74 -13.32
N ALA A 26 13.25 9.92 -14.31
CA ALA A 26 12.31 9.52 -15.34
C ALA A 26 11.12 8.79 -14.72
N LYS A 27 9.91 9.15 -15.17
CA LYS A 27 8.67 8.53 -14.71
C LYS A 27 8.55 7.13 -15.29
N GLU A 28 8.46 6.15 -14.42
CA GLU A 28 8.28 4.75 -14.80
C GLU A 28 6.81 4.41 -15.08
N SER A 29 6.60 3.32 -15.83
CA SER A 29 5.27 2.81 -16.19
C SER A 29 4.54 2.22 -14.98
N LEU A 30 5.27 1.49 -14.14
CA LEU A 30 4.80 0.88 -12.90
C LEU A 30 4.67 1.90 -11.76
N ARG A 31 3.78 1.60 -10.82
CA ARG A 31 3.71 2.27 -9.52
C ARG A 31 4.37 1.37 -8.49
N TRP A 32 5.50 1.81 -7.96
CA TRP A 32 6.24 1.10 -6.94
C TRP A 32 5.70 1.43 -5.56
N GLU A 33 5.60 0.41 -4.70
CA GLU A 33 5.11 0.54 -3.33
C GLU A 33 6.01 -0.24 -2.36
N ALA A 34 6.41 0.40 -1.26
CA ALA A 34 6.92 -0.25 -0.05
C ALA A 34 5.88 -0.04 1.04
N ARG A 35 5.29 -1.11 1.57
CA ARG A 35 4.22 -1.03 2.57
C ARG A 35 4.57 -1.83 3.82
N TYR A 36 4.21 -1.27 4.96
CA TYR A 36 4.49 -1.80 6.29
C TYR A 36 3.20 -1.81 7.10
N PHE A 37 3.13 -2.74 8.07
CA PHE A 37 1.97 -2.91 8.93
C PHE A 37 2.42 -3.12 10.38
N TRP A 38 1.61 -2.63 11.31
CA TRP A 38 1.80 -2.78 12.75
C TRP A 38 0.46 -3.10 13.42
N PRO A 39 0.44 -3.93 14.46
CA PRO A 39 -0.74 -4.10 15.32
C PRO A 39 -1.01 -2.84 16.15
N GLU A 40 -2.20 -2.75 16.74
CA GLU A 40 -2.63 -1.58 17.54
C GLU A 40 -1.69 -1.20 18.68
N ASN A 41 -1.02 -2.17 19.29
CA ASN A 41 -0.18 -1.95 20.47
C ASN A 41 1.26 -1.53 20.14
N ASP A 42 1.64 -1.55 18.86
CA ASP A 42 3.00 -1.22 18.42
C ASP A 42 3.09 0.25 18.04
N ILE A 43 4.28 0.83 18.28
CA ILE A 43 4.62 2.19 17.82
C ILE A 43 5.34 2.07 16.47
N ALA A 44 4.78 2.72 15.46
CA ALA A 44 5.38 2.79 14.13
C ALA A 44 6.31 4.01 14.04
N VAL A 45 7.61 3.75 14.00
CA VAL A 45 8.65 4.81 13.98
C VAL A 45 9.07 5.10 12.54
N LEU A 46 8.99 6.38 12.14
CA LEU A 46 9.44 6.89 10.85
C LEU A 46 10.77 7.62 11.02
N HIS A 47 11.85 7.06 10.47
CA HIS A 47 13.20 7.57 10.64
C HIS A 47 13.54 8.69 9.64
N GLY A 48 14.40 9.61 10.07
CA GLY A 48 14.94 10.69 9.24
C GLY A 48 13.92 11.76 8.83
N LEU A 49 12.71 11.73 9.38
CA LEU A 49 11.72 12.79 9.19
C LEU A 49 11.94 13.90 10.21
N SER A 50 12.12 15.13 9.74
CA SER A 50 12.24 16.32 10.58
C SER A 50 10.88 16.82 11.09
N ASP A 51 10.91 17.82 11.98
CA ASP A 51 9.70 18.48 12.53
C ASP A 51 8.77 19.05 11.45
N TYR A 52 9.29 19.28 10.23
CA TYR A 52 8.50 19.66 9.06
C TYR A 52 7.30 18.72 8.83
N TYR A 53 7.46 17.43 9.12
CA TYR A 53 6.43 16.41 8.91
C TYR A 53 5.37 16.36 10.01
N LEU A 54 5.53 17.10 11.11
CA LEU A 54 4.52 17.18 12.18
C LEU A 54 3.31 18.05 11.80
N ASP A 55 3.43 18.87 10.76
CA ASP A 55 2.37 19.75 10.29
C ASP A 55 1.33 18.97 9.47
N LEU A 56 0.30 18.46 10.15
CA LEU A 56 -0.79 17.68 9.55
C LEU A 56 -1.62 18.48 8.53
N THR A 57 -1.53 19.81 8.49
CA THR A 57 -2.21 20.61 7.46
C THR A 57 -1.65 20.37 6.05
N ARG A 58 -0.44 19.78 5.96
CA ARG A 58 0.23 19.38 4.71
C ARG A 58 -0.16 17.98 4.21
N TYR A 59 -1.11 17.33 4.88
CA TYR A 59 -1.55 15.99 4.54
C TYR A 59 -2.95 16.03 3.93
N GLU A 60 -3.13 15.27 2.86
CA GLU A 60 -4.46 14.99 2.32
C GLU A 60 -5.09 13.87 3.17
N SER A 61 -6.25 14.14 3.78
CA SER A 61 -7.00 13.13 4.53
C SER A 61 -7.98 12.38 3.62
N LYS A 62 -8.03 11.06 3.76
CA LYS A 62 -8.98 10.19 3.05
C LYS A 62 -9.59 9.17 3.99
N HIS A 63 -10.91 9.03 3.92
CA HIS A 63 -11.62 7.91 4.50
C HIS A 63 -12.15 7.01 3.38
N ARG A 64 -12.00 5.69 3.54
CA ARG A 64 -12.42 4.69 2.56
C ARG A 64 -12.86 3.42 3.25
N GLU A 65 -13.85 2.77 2.67
CA GLU A 65 -14.22 1.39 2.98
C GLU A 65 -14.04 0.57 1.71
N ASP A 66 -13.31 -0.53 1.82
CA ASP A 66 -13.08 -1.49 0.74
C ASP A 66 -13.44 -2.89 1.24
N THR A 67 -14.09 -3.71 0.40
CA THR A 67 -14.25 -5.16 0.66
C THR A 67 -13.31 -5.92 -0.27
N TYR A 68 -12.33 -6.61 0.29
CA TYR A 68 -11.36 -7.41 -0.46
C TYR A 68 -11.89 -8.83 -0.69
N HIS A 69 -11.60 -9.36 -1.86
CA HIS A 69 -11.83 -10.76 -2.22
C HIS A 69 -10.50 -11.50 -2.14
N LEU A 70 -10.32 -12.29 -1.08
CA LEU A 70 -9.10 -13.07 -0.87
C LEU A 70 -9.26 -14.46 -1.48
N LEU A 71 -8.42 -14.76 -2.47
CA LEU A 71 -8.30 -16.11 -3.03
C LEU A 71 -7.12 -16.80 -2.35
N LEU A 72 -7.37 -17.88 -1.61
CA LEU A 72 -6.30 -18.57 -0.86
C LEU A 72 -5.07 -18.91 -1.71
N PRO A 73 -5.21 -19.51 -2.92
CA PRO A 73 -4.05 -19.86 -3.74
C PRO A 73 -3.34 -18.67 -4.41
N PHE A 74 -3.93 -17.47 -4.42
CA PHE A 74 -3.41 -16.34 -5.19
C PHE A 74 -3.32 -15.04 -4.38
N ASP A 75 -2.25 -14.26 -4.52
CA ASP A 75 -2.11 -12.95 -3.87
C ASP A 75 -2.65 -11.80 -4.74
N PHE A 76 -3.74 -12.04 -5.46
CA PHE A 76 -4.35 -11.02 -6.32
C PHE A 76 -5.00 -9.91 -5.50
N ASN A 77 -4.68 -8.66 -5.82
CA ASN A 77 -5.26 -7.50 -5.16
C ASN A 77 -6.60 -7.15 -5.79
N ILE A 78 -7.65 -7.83 -5.31
CA ILE A 78 -9.03 -7.72 -5.80
C ILE A 78 -9.90 -7.13 -4.69
N LYS A 79 -10.67 -6.09 -5.01
CA LYS A 79 -11.58 -5.48 -4.05
C LYS A 79 -12.75 -4.78 -4.69
N VAL A 80 -13.85 -4.73 -3.96
CA VAL A 80 -14.98 -3.87 -4.23
C VAL A 80 -14.73 -2.50 -3.59
N ARG A 81 -14.92 -1.45 -4.37
CA ARG A 81 -14.93 -0.06 -3.90
C ARG A 81 -16.05 0.68 -4.59
N ARG A 82 -16.94 1.31 -3.81
CA ARG A 82 -18.10 2.06 -4.35
C ARG A 82 -18.93 1.22 -5.33
N GLY A 83 -19.10 -0.08 -5.05
CA GLY A 83 -19.83 -1.02 -5.89
C GLY A 83 -19.05 -1.61 -7.08
N GLU A 84 -17.82 -1.15 -7.34
CA GLU A 84 -17.02 -1.62 -8.47
C GLU A 84 -15.98 -2.66 -8.04
N LEU A 85 -15.94 -3.81 -8.72
CA LEU A 85 -14.92 -4.84 -8.54
C LEU A 85 -13.64 -4.48 -9.32
N LEU A 86 -12.60 -4.14 -8.56
CA LEU A 86 -11.32 -3.66 -9.06
C LEU A 86 -10.23 -4.71 -8.84
N TYR A 87 -9.41 -4.92 -9.87
CA TYR A 87 -8.16 -5.67 -9.79
C TYR A 87 -6.97 -4.74 -9.97
N LYS A 88 -5.96 -4.86 -9.10
CA LYS A 88 -4.69 -4.14 -9.21
C LYS A 88 -3.56 -5.15 -9.48
N PRO A 89 -3.07 -5.25 -10.72
CA PRO A 89 -2.09 -6.26 -11.08
C PRO A 89 -0.73 -5.98 -10.46
N LEU A 90 -0.16 -6.99 -9.80
CA LEU A 90 1.26 -7.02 -9.45
C LEU A 90 2.02 -7.49 -10.69
N LEU A 91 2.94 -6.67 -11.18
CA LEU A 91 3.65 -6.91 -12.43
C LEU A 91 5.15 -7.14 -12.24
N ASP A 92 5.71 -6.61 -11.15
CA ASP A 92 7.11 -6.77 -10.81
C ASP A 92 7.30 -6.76 -9.29
N GLN A 93 8.39 -7.32 -8.81
CA GLN A 93 8.75 -7.33 -7.41
C GLN A 93 10.27 -7.33 -7.22
N THR A 94 10.70 -6.61 -6.20
CA THR A 94 12.05 -6.68 -5.65
C THR A 94 11.96 -7.10 -4.18
N PRO A 95 13.08 -7.36 -3.50
CA PRO A 95 13.05 -7.66 -2.06
C PRO A 95 12.41 -6.56 -1.19
N LEU A 96 12.31 -5.32 -1.68
CA LEU A 96 11.78 -4.17 -0.93
C LEU A 96 10.52 -3.55 -1.53
N LEU A 97 10.25 -3.77 -2.82
CA LEU A 97 9.23 -3.02 -3.55
C LEU A 97 8.34 -3.92 -4.38
N LEU A 98 7.08 -3.52 -4.48
CA LEU A 98 6.09 -4.13 -5.36
C LEU A 98 5.75 -3.17 -6.50
N GLY A 99 5.87 -3.64 -7.74
CA GLY A 99 5.59 -2.88 -8.95
C GLY A 99 4.20 -3.18 -9.48
N PHE A 100 3.25 -2.26 -9.31
CA PHE A 100 1.88 -2.45 -9.74
C PHE A 100 1.57 -1.78 -11.08
N GLY A 101 0.74 -2.44 -11.88
CA GLY A 101 0.13 -1.88 -13.07
C GLY A 101 -1.08 -0.97 -12.78
N LYS A 102 -1.77 -0.56 -13.85
CA LYS A 102 -3.02 0.20 -13.73
C LYS A 102 -4.12 -0.67 -13.13
N LYS A 103 -5.02 -0.06 -12.35
CA LYS A 103 -6.22 -0.73 -11.86
C LYS A 103 -7.16 -1.05 -13.02
N ILE A 104 -7.82 -2.19 -12.93
CA ILE A 104 -8.71 -2.75 -13.95
C ILE A 104 -10.08 -2.94 -13.32
N LEU A 105 -11.14 -2.45 -13.97
CA LEU A 105 -12.52 -2.75 -13.64
C LEU A 105 -12.85 -4.11 -14.26
N LEU A 106 -13.01 -5.14 -13.42
CA LEU A 106 -13.08 -6.53 -13.90
C LEU A 106 -14.31 -6.78 -14.76
N HIS A 107 -15.46 -6.21 -14.40
CA HIS A 107 -16.71 -6.36 -15.16
C HIS A 107 -16.71 -5.60 -16.50
N GLU A 108 -15.76 -4.70 -16.73
CA GLU A 108 -15.64 -3.97 -18.00
C GLU A 108 -14.67 -4.64 -18.98
N GLN A 109 -13.95 -5.68 -18.54
CA GLN A 109 -13.03 -6.39 -19.43
C GLN A 109 -13.78 -7.40 -20.30
N PRO A 110 -13.37 -7.58 -21.58
CA PRO A 110 -13.85 -8.69 -22.38
C PRO A 110 -13.59 -10.02 -21.67
N SER A 111 -14.55 -10.94 -21.70
CA SER A 111 -14.49 -12.22 -20.96
C SER A 111 -13.20 -13.02 -21.22
N GLU A 112 -12.71 -13.01 -22.46
CA GLU A 112 -11.50 -13.74 -22.88
C GLU A 112 -10.21 -12.91 -22.79
N ALA A 113 -10.29 -11.66 -22.31
CA ALA A 113 -9.09 -10.84 -22.14
C ALA A 113 -8.21 -11.43 -21.02
N VAL A 114 -6.97 -11.76 -21.38
CA VAL A 114 -5.95 -12.21 -20.41
C VAL A 114 -5.56 -11.04 -19.53
N LEU A 115 -5.66 -11.23 -18.22
CA LEU A 115 -5.34 -10.20 -17.24
C LEU A 115 -3.84 -10.17 -16.95
N PRO A 116 -3.25 -8.97 -16.79
CA PRO A 116 -1.85 -8.84 -16.40
C PRO A 116 -1.61 -9.39 -14.98
N GLY A 117 -0.48 -10.06 -14.76
CA GLY A 117 -0.07 -10.53 -13.42
C GLY A 117 -0.87 -11.72 -12.87
N THR A 118 -1.62 -12.44 -13.71
CA THR A 118 -2.42 -13.60 -13.32
C THR A 118 -1.95 -14.93 -13.93
N ASP A 119 -0.71 -14.98 -14.45
CA ASP A 119 -0.17 -16.17 -15.13
C ASP A 119 -1.06 -16.75 -16.25
N GLY A 120 -1.82 -15.88 -16.93
CA GLY A 120 -2.62 -16.24 -18.10
C GLY A 120 -4.12 -16.35 -17.87
N LEU A 121 -4.63 -16.10 -16.66
CA LEU A 121 -6.08 -16.12 -16.42
C LEU A 121 -6.82 -15.05 -17.21
N SER A 122 -7.93 -15.44 -17.84
CA SER A 122 -8.87 -14.51 -18.46
C SER A 122 -9.72 -13.77 -17.41
N ALA A 123 -10.34 -12.65 -17.82
CA ALA A 123 -11.27 -11.91 -16.97
C ALA A 123 -12.43 -12.79 -16.47
N ARG A 124 -12.97 -13.65 -17.34
CA ARG A 124 -14.00 -14.62 -16.96
C ARG A 124 -13.52 -15.58 -15.89
N GLN A 125 -12.35 -16.20 -16.07
CA GLN A 125 -11.81 -17.17 -15.10
C GLN A 125 -11.58 -16.52 -13.74
N LEU A 126 -11.03 -15.29 -13.73
CA LEU A 126 -10.82 -14.58 -12.47
C LEU A 126 -12.15 -14.24 -11.77
N LEU A 127 -13.17 -13.81 -12.52
CA LEU A 127 -14.50 -13.56 -11.97
C LEU A 127 -15.13 -14.83 -11.39
N GLU A 128 -15.00 -15.97 -12.08
CA GLU A 128 -15.49 -17.26 -11.60
C GLU A 128 -14.80 -17.68 -10.28
N PHE A 129 -13.48 -17.46 -10.16
CA PHE A 129 -12.76 -17.69 -8.89
C PHE A 129 -13.26 -16.76 -7.78
N VAL A 130 -13.43 -15.47 -8.09
CA VAL A 130 -13.91 -14.49 -7.11
C VAL A 130 -15.30 -14.86 -6.60
N GLU A 131 -16.21 -15.28 -7.47
CA GLU A 131 -17.58 -15.63 -7.11
C GLU A 131 -17.65 -16.92 -6.26
N LYS A 132 -16.85 -17.94 -6.61
CA LYS A 132 -16.96 -19.28 -6.01
C LYS A 132 -16.05 -19.52 -4.82
N GLU A 133 -14.89 -18.88 -4.79
CA GLU A 133 -13.79 -19.27 -3.90
C GLU A 133 -13.28 -18.14 -3.01
N SER A 134 -13.72 -16.90 -3.20
CA SER A 134 -13.19 -15.79 -2.41
C SER A 134 -13.71 -15.78 -0.97
N ARG A 135 -12.81 -15.46 -0.05
CA ARG A 135 -13.17 -15.02 1.30
C ARG A 135 -13.23 -13.51 1.33
N LEU A 136 -14.32 -12.97 1.86
CA LEU A 136 -14.53 -11.53 1.94
C LEU A 136 -13.93 -10.98 3.23
N ILE A 137 -13.25 -9.84 3.13
CA ILE A 137 -12.82 -9.06 4.29
C ILE A 137 -13.05 -7.58 4.03
N THR A 138 -13.78 -6.92 4.93
CA THR A 138 -14.01 -5.47 4.83
C THR A 138 -12.98 -4.73 5.66
N VAL A 139 -12.42 -3.68 5.06
CA VAL A 139 -11.40 -2.83 5.67
C VAL A 139 -11.87 -1.38 5.62
N GLU A 140 -12.14 -0.82 6.79
CA GLU A 140 -12.30 0.62 6.98
C GLU A 140 -10.89 1.24 7.10
N LYS A 141 -10.62 2.29 6.33
CA LYS A 141 -9.31 2.91 6.24
C LYS A 141 -9.41 4.43 6.37
N GLU A 142 -8.74 4.96 7.38
CA GLU A 142 -8.41 6.37 7.50
C GLU A 142 -6.96 6.56 7.06
N ALA A 143 -6.69 7.52 6.18
CA ALA A 143 -5.36 7.74 5.63
C ALA A 143 -4.98 9.23 5.61
N LEU A 144 -3.73 9.51 5.95
CA LEU A 144 -3.08 10.80 5.80
C LEU A 144 -1.97 10.65 4.76
N ILE A 145 -2.04 11.44 3.68
CA ILE A 145 -1.13 11.31 2.54
C ILE A 145 -0.33 12.60 2.40
N HIS A 146 0.98 12.49 2.53
CA HIS A 146 1.91 13.58 2.24
C HIS A 146 2.65 13.32 0.93
N GLN A 147 2.81 14.35 0.13
CA GLN A 147 3.56 14.27 -1.12
C GLN A 147 4.98 14.76 -0.90
N LEU A 148 5.96 13.88 -1.10
CA LEU A 148 7.38 14.16 -0.88
C LEU A 148 8.00 14.93 -2.06
N THR A 149 7.69 14.53 -3.28
CA THR A 149 8.12 15.22 -4.52
C THR A 149 7.04 15.11 -5.59
N ASN A 150 7.06 16.03 -6.56
CA ASN A 150 6.15 16.08 -7.70
C ASN A 150 6.66 15.31 -8.92
N GLU A 151 7.98 15.26 -9.11
CA GLU A 151 8.60 14.82 -10.36
C GLU A 151 9.75 13.84 -10.08
N PRO A 152 9.54 12.52 -10.20
CA PRO A 152 8.24 11.86 -10.31
C PRO A 152 7.50 11.92 -8.98
N THR A 153 6.18 11.85 -9.00
CA THR A 153 5.37 11.96 -7.78
C THR A 153 5.68 10.81 -6.82
N ILE A 154 6.17 11.13 -5.62
CA ILE A 154 6.35 10.19 -4.51
C ILE A 154 5.50 10.64 -3.33
N LYS A 155 4.83 9.69 -2.68
CA LYS A 155 3.93 9.94 -1.54
C LYS A 155 4.28 9.03 -0.37
N LEU A 156 4.11 9.57 0.83
CA LEU A 156 4.05 8.85 2.09
C LEU A 156 2.57 8.82 2.53
N GLU A 157 1.99 7.63 2.59
CA GLU A 157 0.66 7.39 3.13
C GLU A 157 0.79 6.75 4.52
N LEU A 158 0.25 7.40 5.54
CA LEU A 158 0.04 6.82 6.87
C LEU A 158 -1.42 6.42 6.98
N SER A 159 -1.73 5.29 7.59
CA SER A 159 -3.09 4.79 7.65
C SER A 159 -3.40 4.07 8.95
N ARG A 160 -4.63 4.27 9.42
CA ARG A 160 -5.29 3.44 10.43
C ARG A 160 -6.30 2.57 9.72
N LEU A 161 -6.22 1.28 9.94
CA LEU A 161 -7.06 0.25 9.36
C LEU A 161 -7.90 -0.36 10.48
N LYS A 162 -9.19 -0.55 10.21
CA LYS A 162 -10.07 -1.35 11.05
C LYS A 162 -10.58 -2.53 10.24
N ILE A 163 -10.39 -3.72 10.80
CA ILE A 163 -10.71 -5.00 10.19
C ILE A 163 -11.42 -5.82 11.26
N GLY A 164 -12.72 -6.06 11.10
CA GLY A 164 -13.55 -6.60 12.19
C GLY A 164 -13.46 -5.73 13.44
N SER A 165 -13.08 -6.32 14.57
CA SER A 165 -12.78 -5.61 15.83
C SER A 165 -11.33 -5.16 15.97
N GLY A 166 -10.43 -5.58 15.08
CA GLY A 166 -9.00 -5.29 15.16
C GLY A 166 -8.63 -3.94 14.54
N ILE A 167 -7.66 -3.26 15.16
CA ILE A 167 -7.05 -2.03 14.65
C ILE A 167 -5.60 -2.31 14.25
N PHE A 168 -5.21 -1.78 13.10
CA PHE A 168 -3.86 -1.89 12.57
C PHE A 168 -3.40 -0.56 12.00
N PHE A 169 -2.09 -0.35 11.97
CA PHE A 169 -1.48 0.80 11.34
C PHE A 169 -0.71 0.36 10.10
N SER A 170 -0.73 1.19 9.06
CA SER A 170 0.04 0.95 7.84
C SER A 170 0.72 2.22 7.36
N ALA A 171 1.97 2.09 6.93
CA ALA A 171 2.68 3.13 6.22
C ALA A 171 3.04 2.64 4.84
N CYS A 172 2.96 3.50 3.83
CA CYS A 172 3.32 3.17 2.47
C CYS A 172 4.07 4.31 1.81
N LEU A 173 5.23 4.00 1.25
CA LEU A 173 5.90 4.85 0.29
C LEU A 173 5.53 4.38 -1.10
N GLU A 174 5.08 5.31 -1.95
CA GLU A 174 4.62 4.97 -3.28
C GLU A 174 4.96 6.03 -4.32
N GLY A 175 5.22 5.60 -5.55
CA GLY A 175 5.51 6.53 -6.63
C GLY A 175 5.89 5.87 -7.94
N ARG A 176 6.33 6.70 -8.90
CA ARG A 176 6.73 6.26 -10.25
C ARG A 176 8.25 6.41 -10.51
N SER A 177 9.03 6.10 -9.49
CA SER A 177 10.47 5.84 -9.60
C SER A 177 10.85 4.78 -8.58
N GLN A 178 11.30 3.62 -9.06
CA GLN A 178 11.74 2.53 -8.22
C GLN A 178 12.88 2.99 -7.31
N ALA A 179 13.89 3.66 -7.87
CA ALA A 179 15.07 4.11 -7.16
C ALA A 179 14.74 5.05 -6.00
N LEU A 180 13.85 6.05 -6.23
CA LEU A 180 13.46 6.99 -5.18
C LEU A 180 12.62 6.31 -4.10
N VAL A 181 11.63 5.48 -4.46
CA VAL A 181 10.84 4.75 -3.46
C VAL A 181 11.73 3.84 -2.63
N GLN A 182 12.70 3.15 -3.26
CA GLN A 182 13.65 2.27 -2.57
C GLN A 182 14.57 3.05 -1.61
N ALA A 183 15.13 4.18 -2.05
CA ALA A 183 15.99 5.01 -1.22
C ALA A 183 15.24 5.53 0.01
N LEU A 184 14.02 6.02 -0.19
CA LEU A 184 13.14 6.49 0.88
C LEU A 184 12.72 5.36 1.82
N ALA A 185 12.37 4.18 1.29
CA ALA A 185 11.96 3.05 2.10
C ALA A 185 13.09 2.59 3.04
N ARG A 186 14.32 2.49 2.53
CA ARG A 186 15.49 2.14 3.34
C ARG A 186 15.81 3.18 4.40
N HIS A 187 15.58 4.45 4.10
CA HIS A 187 15.87 5.55 5.03
C HIS A 187 14.81 5.71 6.11
N ILE A 188 13.52 5.68 5.74
CA ILE A 188 12.40 5.93 6.66
C ILE A 188 12.08 4.69 7.50
N PHE A 189 12.25 3.50 6.92
CA PHE A 189 11.94 2.21 7.56
C PHE A 189 13.16 1.30 7.54
N PRO A 190 14.28 1.68 8.19
CA PRO A 190 15.47 0.85 8.26
C PRO A 190 15.11 -0.49 8.89
N ASP A 191 15.69 -1.56 8.35
CA ASP A 191 15.55 -2.95 8.84
C ASP A 191 14.15 -3.57 8.80
N LEU A 192 13.12 -2.82 8.39
CA LEU A 192 11.78 -3.36 8.21
C LEU A 192 11.63 -4.02 6.85
N LYS A 193 11.03 -5.22 6.85
CA LYS A 193 10.62 -5.89 5.62
C LYS A 193 9.22 -5.42 5.21
N PRO A 194 9.03 -4.97 3.97
CA PRO A 194 7.73 -4.62 3.48
C PRO A 194 6.86 -5.87 3.29
N CYS A 195 5.56 -5.69 3.46
CA CYS A 195 4.54 -6.71 3.28
C CYS A 195 3.48 -6.20 2.32
N ASP A 196 3.05 -7.02 1.36
CA ASP A 196 1.94 -6.66 0.49
C ASP A 196 0.61 -6.68 1.25
N TYR A 197 -0.33 -5.86 0.78
CA TYR A 197 -1.61 -5.69 1.45
C TYR A 197 -2.43 -6.98 1.50
N VAL A 198 -2.39 -7.81 0.44
CA VAL A 198 -3.23 -9.01 0.33
C VAL A 198 -2.74 -10.09 1.29
N ARG A 199 -1.43 -10.33 1.37
CA ARG A 199 -0.85 -11.25 2.35
C ARG A 199 -1.10 -10.80 3.78
N PHE A 200 -0.98 -9.51 4.08
CA PHE A 200 -1.36 -8.97 5.38
C PHE A 200 -2.82 -9.29 5.73
N LEU A 201 -3.75 -9.09 4.79
CA LEU A 201 -5.17 -9.40 5.02
C LEU A 201 -5.43 -10.90 5.18
N LYS A 202 -4.76 -11.77 4.41
CA LYS A 202 -4.89 -13.23 4.56
C LYS A 202 -4.52 -13.68 5.97
N GLN A 203 -3.45 -13.12 6.54
CA GLN A 203 -3.06 -13.39 7.93
C GLN A 203 -4.15 -13.00 8.95
N GLN A 204 -5.02 -12.03 8.63
CA GLN A 204 -6.11 -11.65 9.54
C GLN A 204 -7.31 -12.59 9.44
N VAL A 205 -7.49 -13.29 8.32
CA VAL A 205 -8.60 -14.25 8.15
C VAL A 205 -8.29 -15.62 8.73
N ASP A 206 -7.01 -16.00 8.82
CA ASP A 206 -6.60 -17.28 9.41
C ASP A 206 -6.58 -17.28 10.96
N HIS A 207 -6.89 -16.13 11.58
CA HIS A 207 -6.90 -15.94 13.03
C HIS A 207 -8.29 -15.68 13.65
N ASP A 208 -9.36 -15.79 12.85
CA ASP A 208 -10.77 -15.84 13.29
C ASP A 208 -11.27 -17.30 13.34
#